data_AF-A0A2R4FK74-F1
#
_entry.id   AF-A0A2R4FK74-F1
#
_cell.length_a   1.000
_cell.length_b   1.000
_cell.length_c   1.000
_cell.angle_alpha   90.00
_cell.angle_beta   90.00
_cell.angle_gamma   90.00
#
_symmetry.space_group_name_H-M   'P 1'
#
loop_
_entity.id
_entity.type
_entity.pdbx_description
1 polymer ?
#
loop_
_entity_poly.entity_id
_entity_poly.type
_entity_poly.pdbx_seq_one_letter_code
_entity_poly.pdbx_strand_id
1 'polypeptide(L)'
;MRVAFLDADTGAQIGRSELPLGQLPESFQPATTLELAGTVWSVERAEPPTAAQFGTTGTLTLTLRRMESVPPGDILYSLPTLCAAVPAVAAAPAGADRLELHEDDWRQVELVSADLGDEVQAELRAVRRSFEQHARRDEQGRVYGFQGIHIRSQPVRPLSGPVSRNRLLNLLPPDARNRGGIGFRAQPGIVPSSFALCVGRVLLYGLADGDSLAVLAVHTEPGPAAEPQPEFVAALERVMREADLLLVDWCRVAVVAPASVGDYLTATGAIGRS
;
A
#
# COMPACT_ATOMS: atom_id res chain seq x y z
N MET A 1 -30.15 22.66 -28.74
CA MET A 1 -30.05 21.27 -28.22
C MET A 1 -29.99 21.37 -26.70
N ARG A 2 -30.64 20.46 -25.98
CA ARG A 2 -30.82 20.58 -24.52
C ARG A 2 -29.94 19.59 -23.78
N VAL A 3 -29.17 20.08 -22.82
CA VAL A 3 -28.37 19.24 -21.92
C VAL A 3 -28.93 19.35 -20.50
N ALA A 4 -29.25 18.21 -19.89
CA ALA A 4 -29.66 18.11 -18.50
C ALA A 4 -28.53 17.49 -17.68
N PHE A 5 -28.24 18.10 -16.53
CA PHE A 5 -27.25 17.60 -15.59
C PHE A 5 -27.96 17.01 -14.37
N LEU A 6 -27.69 15.75 -14.07
CA LEU A 6 -28.23 15.03 -12.91
C LEU A 6 -27.10 14.71 -11.94
N ASP A 7 -27.38 14.83 -10.66
CA ASP A 7 -26.48 14.40 -9.59
C ASP A 7 -26.53 12.87 -9.44
N ALA A 8 -25.37 12.23 -9.41
CA ALA A 8 -25.24 10.78 -9.36
C ALA A 8 -25.74 10.16 -8.06
N ASP A 9 -25.58 10.88 -6.94
CA ASP A 9 -25.89 10.36 -5.61
C ASP A 9 -27.38 10.51 -5.28
N THR A 10 -27.98 11.61 -5.74
CA THR A 10 -29.37 11.97 -5.39
C THR A 10 -30.35 11.81 -6.54
N GLY A 11 -29.86 11.71 -7.79
CA GLY A 11 -30.70 11.76 -9.00
C GLY A 11 -31.34 13.12 -9.25
N ALA A 12 -31.02 14.14 -8.43
CA ALA A 12 -31.60 15.46 -8.53
C ALA A 12 -31.06 16.22 -9.75
N GLN A 13 -31.90 17.06 -10.35
CA GLN A 13 -31.47 17.87 -11.48
C GLN A 13 -30.60 19.04 -10.99
N ILE A 14 -29.31 19.01 -11.29
CA ILE A 14 -28.33 20.06 -10.97
C ILE A 14 -28.63 21.31 -11.79
N GLY A 15 -28.98 21.15 -13.08
CA GLY A 15 -29.25 22.26 -13.98
C GLY A 15 -29.60 21.84 -15.40
N ARG A 16 -29.90 22.83 -16.25
CA ARG A 16 -30.10 22.67 -17.70
C ARG A 16 -29.29 23.72 -18.43
N SER A 17 -28.69 23.34 -19.55
CA SER A 17 -27.98 24.26 -20.43
C SER A 17 -28.34 24.01 -21.90
N GLU A 18 -28.29 25.08 -22.68
CA GLU A 18 -28.33 25.02 -24.14
C GLU A 18 -26.90 25.19 -24.66
N LEU A 19 -26.15 24.09 -24.70
CA LEU A 19 -24.76 24.11 -25.19
C LEU A 19 -24.73 23.97 -26.73
N PRO A 20 -23.93 24.80 -27.43
CA PRO A 20 -23.63 24.57 -28.84
C PRO A 20 -22.82 23.27 -29.02
N LEU A 21 -23.13 22.48 -30.06
CA LEU A 21 -22.45 21.21 -30.35
C LEU A 21 -20.92 21.31 -30.39
N GLY A 22 -20.38 22.44 -30.85
CA GLY A 22 -18.93 22.66 -30.96
C GLY A 22 -18.18 22.86 -29.63
N GLN A 23 -18.88 22.91 -28.49
CA GLN A 23 -18.28 23.01 -27.16
C GLN A 23 -18.37 21.71 -26.36
N LEU A 24 -18.91 20.65 -26.96
CA LEU A 24 -19.04 19.35 -26.32
C LEU A 24 -17.89 18.42 -26.77
N PRO A 25 -17.30 17.62 -25.87
CA PRO A 25 -16.30 16.63 -26.24
C PRO A 25 -16.90 15.60 -27.21
N GLU A 26 -16.06 15.00 -28.07
CA GLU A 26 -16.51 14.02 -29.08
C GLU A 26 -17.15 12.76 -28.45
N SER A 27 -16.80 12.46 -27.20
CA SER A 27 -17.29 11.34 -26.42
C SER A 27 -17.50 11.76 -24.97
N PHE A 28 -18.54 11.20 -24.33
CA PHE A 28 -18.84 11.41 -22.91
C PHE A 28 -18.52 10.16 -22.09
N GLN A 29 -17.43 9.47 -22.42
CA GLN A 29 -17.01 8.27 -21.70
C GLN A 29 -16.75 8.59 -20.21
N PRO A 30 -16.97 7.62 -19.31
CA PRO A 30 -16.74 7.78 -17.87
C PRO A 30 -15.35 8.35 -17.59
N ALA A 31 -15.24 9.22 -16.59
CA ALA A 31 -14.03 9.96 -16.17
C ALA A 31 -13.68 11.23 -16.98
N THR A 32 -14.59 11.74 -17.81
CA THR A 32 -14.48 13.11 -18.34
C THR A 32 -14.89 14.10 -17.25
N THR A 33 -14.10 15.16 -17.02
CA THR A 33 -14.41 16.19 -16.01
C THR A 33 -15.08 17.40 -16.65
N LEU A 34 -16.04 18.00 -15.93
CA LEU A 34 -16.76 19.19 -16.33
C LEU A 34 -16.76 20.20 -15.18
N GLU A 35 -16.52 21.46 -15.50
CA GLU A 35 -16.67 22.55 -14.54
C GLU A 35 -18.04 23.19 -14.70
N LEU A 36 -18.86 23.17 -13.65
CA LEU A 36 -20.18 23.77 -13.61
C LEU A 36 -20.28 24.68 -12.38
N ALA A 37 -20.52 25.97 -12.61
CA ALA A 37 -20.63 26.99 -11.56
C ALA A 37 -19.45 27.00 -10.56
N GLY A 38 -18.22 26.82 -11.07
CA GLY A 38 -16.99 26.80 -10.26
C GLY A 38 -16.77 25.52 -9.44
N THR A 39 -17.60 24.48 -9.65
CA THR A 39 -17.41 23.15 -9.07
C THR A 39 -17.00 22.17 -10.16
N VAL A 40 -16.00 21.33 -9.87
CA VAL A 40 -15.56 20.27 -10.79
C VAL A 40 -16.40 19.02 -10.56
N TRP A 41 -16.91 18.44 -11.64
CA TRP A 41 -17.74 17.25 -11.65
C TRP A 41 -17.10 16.19 -12.56
N SER A 42 -17.23 14.91 -12.21
CA SER A 42 -16.87 13.80 -13.07
C SER A 42 -18.13 13.24 -13.72
N VAL A 43 -18.10 12.99 -15.03
CA VAL A 43 -19.17 12.30 -15.77
C VAL A 43 -19.12 10.82 -15.43
N GLU A 44 -20.20 10.30 -14.85
CA GLU A 44 -20.38 8.87 -14.61
C GLU A 44 -21.14 8.18 -15.74
N ARG A 45 -22.13 8.89 -16.30
CA ARG A 45 -22.99 8.36 -17.36
C ARG A 45 -23.43 9.48 -18.27
N ALA A 46 -23.56 9.15 -19.56
CA ALA A 46 -24.11 10.02 -20.57
C ALA A 46 -25.13 9.27 -21.43
N GLU A 47 -26.31 9.87 -21.58
CA GLU A 47 -27.40 9.33 -22.38
C GLU A 47 -27.92 10.42 -23.34
N PRO A 48 -27.65 10.33 -24.65
CA PRO A 48 -26.89 9.27 -25.33
C PRO A 48 -25.36 9.38 -25.10
N PRO A 49 -24.60 8.28 -25.23
CA PRO A 49 -23.18 8.22 -24.89
C PRO A 49 -22.22 8.95 -25.87
N THR A 50 -22.70 9.36 -27.05
CA THR A 50 -21.85 10.01 -28.08
C THR A 50 -22.47 11.28 -28.65
N ALA A 51 -21.62 12.24 -29.05
CA ALA A 51 -22.04 13.50 -29.65
C ALA A 51 -22.83 13.31 -30.97
N ALA A 52 -22.53 12.27 -31.75
CA ALA A 52 -23.26 11.93 -32.97
C ALA A 52 -24.71 11.50 -32.68
N GLN A 53 -24.94 10.72 -31.63
CA GLN A 53 -26.29 10.31 -31.21
C GLN A 53 -27.05 11.46 -30.55
N PHE A 54 -26.35 12.34 -29.82
CA PHE A 54 -26.93 13.59 -29.31
C PHE A 54 -27.37 14.53 -30.44
N GLY A 55 -26.58 14.63 -31.52
CA GLY A 55 -26.91 15.42 -32.70
C GLY A 55 -28.26 15.03 -33.33
N THR A 56 -28.60 13.75 -33.27
CA THR A 56 -29.87 13.20 -33.79
C THR A 56 -31.04 13.36 -32.82
N THR A 57 -30.80 13.17 -31.52
CA THR A 57 -31.86 13.17 -30.48
C THR A 57 -32.18 14.57 -29.93
N GLY A 58 -31.24 15.51 -30.04
CA GLY A 58 -31.37 16.89 -29.56
C GLY A 58 -31.41 17.05 -28.04
N THR A 59 -31.29 15.94 -27.28
CA THR A 59 -31.34 15.88 -25.82
C THR A 59 -30.22 15.00 -25.27
N LEU A 60 -29.46 15.52 -24.30
CA LEU A 60 -28.37 14.81 -23.62
C LEU A 60 -28.58 14.91 -22.12
N THR A 61 -28.50 13.78 -21.43
CA THR A 61 -28.52 13.71 -19.97
C THR A 61 -27.16 13.25 -19.50
N LEU A 62 -26.51 14.05 -18.66
CA LEU A 62 -25.25 13.71 -18.01
C LEU A 62 -25.49 13.47 -16.53
N THR A 63 -25.13 12.29 -16.04
CA THR A 63 -25.09 11.97 -14.62
C THR A 63 -23.68 12.25 -14.10
N LEU A 64 -23.60 13.14 -13.13
CA LEU A 64 -22.37 13.75 -12.65
C LEU A 64 -22.15 13.45 -11.17
N ARG A 65 -20.91 13.11 -10.80
CA ARG A 65 -20.47 13.06 -9.40
C ARG A 65 -19.64 14.31 -9.09
N ARG A 66 -19.93 14.97 -7.97
CA ARG A 66 -19.14 16.11 -7.51
C ARG A 66 -17.73 15.65 -7.16
N MET A 67 -16.71 16.31 -7.69
CA MET A 67 -15.34 16.10 -7.22
C MET A 67 -15.04 17.10 -6.11
N GLU A 68 -14.78 16.60 -4.91
CA GLU A 68 -14.21 17.41 -3.86
C GLU A 68 -12.74 17.65 -4.19
N SER A 69 -12.40 18.90 -4.55
CA SER A 69 -11.01 19.31 -4.68
C SER A 69 -10.48 19.58 -3.27
N VAL A 70 -9.70 18.63 -2.75
CA VAL A 70 -8.92 18.84 -1.52
C VAL A 70 -7.70 19.68 -1.90
N PRO A 71 -7.46 20.84 -1.26
CA PRO A 71 -6.24 21.60 -1.46
C PRO A 71 -5.02 20.68 -1.26
N PRO A 72 -3.96 20.75 -2.08
CA PRO A 72 -2.81 19.85 -1.94
C PRO A 72 -2.17 19.85 -0.55
N GLY A 73 -2.27 20.96 0.19
CA GLY A 73 -1.78 21.09 1.57
C GLY A 73 -2.61 20.35 2.64
N ASP A 74 -3.80 19.88 2.27
CA ASP A 74 -4.69 19.09 3.13
C ASP A 74 -4.56 17.57 2.83
N ILE A 75 -3.71 17.19 1.86
CA ILE A 75 -3.38 15.78 1.60
C ILE A 75 -2.43 15.31 2.69
N LEU A 76 -2.93 14.40 3.52
CA LEU A 76 -2.14 13.78 4.58
C LEU A 76 -1.44 12.51 4.07
N TYR A 77 -0.26 12.24 4.60
CA TYR A 77 0.34 10.91 4.52
C TYR A 77 -0.46 9.93 5.37
N SER A 78 -0.64 8.70 4.86
CA SER A 78 -1.30 7.62 5.60
C SER A 78 -0.37 6.93 6.61
N LEU A 79 0.95 6.95 6.35
CA LEU A 79 1.97 6.30 7.18
C LEU A 79 2.81 7.34 7.94
N PRO A 80 3.35 7.01 9.12
CA PRO A 80 4.24 7.91 9.88
C PRO A 80 5.67 7.94 9.34
N THR A 81 6.03 6.97 8.50
CA THR A 81 7.39 6.76 7.99
C THR A 81 7.39 6.00 6.68
N LEU A 82 8.42 6.25 5.85
CA LEU A 82 8.72 5.50 4.63
C LEU A 82 10.18 5.07 4.60
N CYS A 83 10.49 3.99 3.89
CA CYS A 83 11.87 3.59 3.62
C CYS A 83 12.44 4.41 2.45
N ALA A 84 13.58 5.06 2.64
CA ALA A 84 14.24 5.86 1.60
C ALA A 84 14.73 4.99 0.42
N ALA A 85 15.14 3.76 0.71
CA ALA A 85 15.78 2.86 -0.24
C ALA A 85 14.77 1.86 -0.82
N VAL A 86 13.82 2.37 -1.61
CA VAL A 86 12.95 1.52 -2.45
C VAL A 86 13.79 1.00 -3.62
N PRO A 87 13.88 -0.33 -3.81
CA PRO A 87 14.73 -0.90 -4.85
C PRO A 87 14.14 -0.65 -6.25
N ALA A 88 15.02 -0.50 -7.24
CA ALA A 88 14.61 -0.39 -8.63
C ALA A 88 14.04 -1.72 -9.16
N VAL A 89 13.10 -1.62 -10.10
CA VAL A 89 12.59 -2.78 -10.84
C VAL A 89 13.35 -2.97 -12.15
N ALA A 90 13.47 -4.23 -12.59
CA ALA A 90 13.97 -4.59 -13.90
C ALA A 90 12.87 -5.28 -14.72
N ALA A 91 13.00 -5.25 -16.06
CA ALA A 91 12.09 -5.97 -16.94
C ALA A 91 12.08 -7.47 -16.59
N ALA A 92 10.87 -8.03 -16.50
CA ALA A 92 10.65 -9.44 -16.22
C ALA A 92 9.95 -10.11 -17.42
N PRO A 93 10.14 -11.41 -17.63
CA PRO A 93 9.37 -12.15 -18.62
C PRO A 93 7.86 -11.99 -18.38
N ALA A 94 7.09 -11.96 -19.46
CA ALA A 94 5.63 -11.94 -19.38
C ALA A 94 5.14 -13.19 -18.63
N GLY A 95 4.25 -13.00 -17.65
CA GLY A 95 3.70 -14.09 -16.84
C GLY A 95 4.62 -14.60 -15.73
N ALA A 96 5.74 -13.92 -15.43
CA ALA A 96 6.52 -14.22 -14.24
C ALA A 96 5.69 -13.98 -12.97
N ASP A 97 5.66 -14.97 -12.07
CA ASP A 97 5.01 -14.85 -10.78
C ASP A 97 5.62 -13.68 -9.99
N ARG A 98 4.76 -12.81 -9.46
CA ARG A 98 5.17 -11.70 -8.62
C ARG A 98 4.14 -11.36 -7.55
N LEU A 99 4.64 -10.92 -6.41
CA LEU A 99 3.87 -10.21 -5.39
C LEU A 99 3.90 -8.71 -5.71
N GLU A 100 2.73 -8.10 -5.88
CA GLU A 100 2.62 -6.64 -6.07
C GLU A 100 2.46 -5.92 -4.74
N LEU A 101 3.47 -5.14 -4.37
CA LEU A 101 3.45 -4.26 -3.20
C LEU A 101 3.18 -2.81 -3.62
N HIS A 102 2.62 -2.03 -2.70
CA HIS A 102 2.77 -0.59 -2.77
C HIS A 102 4.21 -0.24 -2.38
N GLU A 103 4.83 0.74 -3.04
CA GLU A 103 6.20 1.16 -2.71
C GLU A 103 6.33 1.63 -1.26
N ASP A 104 5.31 2.31 -0.75
CA ASP A 104 5.24 2.72 0.66
C ASP A 104 5.22 1.56 1.66
N ASP A 105 4.81 0.35 1.25
CA ASP A 105 4.82 -0.83 2.13
C ASP A 105 6.20 -1.49 2.25
N TRP A 106 7.17 -1.07 1.42
CA TRP A 106 8.51 -1.63 1.39
C TRP A 106 9.22 -1.49 2.74
N ARG A 107 9.60 -2.64 3.33
CA ARG A 107 10.34 -2.74 4.61
C ARG A 107 9.64 -1.99 5.76
N GLN A 108 8.31 -1.93 5.79
CA GLN A 108 7.58 -1.34 6.93
C GLN A 108 7.56 -2.25 8.16
N VAL A 109 7.64 -3.56 7.95
CA VAL A 109 7.90 -4.53 9.01
C VAL A 109 9.04 -5.43 8.52
N GLU A 110 10.17 -5.44 9.23
CA GLU A 110 11.34 -6.19 8.80
C GLU A 110 12.10 -6.84 9.95
N LEU A 111 12.84 -7.90 9.63
CA LEU A 111 13.78 -8.54 10.53
C LEU A 111 15.09 -7.78 10.48
N VAL A 112 15.64 -7.48 11.65
CA VAL A 112 16.89 -6.73 11.81
C VAL A 112 17.79 -7.46 12.81
N SER A 113 19.09 -7.54 12.53
CA SER A 113 20.08 -8.09 13.46
C SER A 113 20.12 -7.29 14.76
N ALA A 114 20.20 -7.98 15.89
CA ALA A 114 20.10 -7.36 17.21
C ALA A 114 21.26 -6.39 17.52
N ASP A 115 22.42 -6.60 16.89
CA ASP A 115 23.59 -5.71 16.96
C ASP A 115 23.36 -4.32 16.35
N LEU A 116 22.34 -4.15 15.50
CA LEU A 116 21.91 -2.87 14.92
C LEU A 116 20.94 -2.10 15.83
N GLY A 117 20.83 -2.49 17.11
CA GLY A 117 19.89 -1.92 18.06
C GLY A 117 19.94 -0.39 18.19
N ASP A 118 21.13 0.20 18.17
CA ASP A 118 21.29 1.67 18.26
C ASP A 118 20.71 2.40 17.04
N GLU A 119 20.93 1.87 15.84
CA GLU A 119 20.37 2.40 14.59
C GLU A 119 18.84 2.27 14.59
N VAL A 120 18.32 1.10 14.97
CA VAL A 120 16.88 0.86 15.12
C VAL A 120 16.26 1.86 16.10
N GLN A 121 16.86 2.05 17.28
CA GLN A 121 16.32 2.99 18.27
C GLN A 121 16.39 4.44 17.81
N ALA A 122 17.41 4.84 17.05
CA ALA A 122 17.51 6.18 16.48
C ALA A 122 16.38 6.45 15.48
N GLU A 123 16.14 5.52 14.57
CA GLU A 123 15.07 5.58 13.58
C GLU A 123 13.68 5.55 14.25
N LEU A 124 13.45 4.67 15.22
CA LEU A 124 12.20 4.62 15.98
C LEU A 124 11.92 5.92 16.75
N ARG A 125 12.94 6.56 17.35
CA ARG A 125 12.78 7.90 17.96
C ARG A 125 12.37 8.95 16.94
N ALA A 126 12.84 8.85 15.70
CA ALA A 126 12.42 9.75 14.64
C ALA A 126 10.97 9.51 14.21
N VAL A 127 10.55 8.25 14.06
CA VAL A 127 9.15 7.92 13.77
C VAL A 127 8.21 8.38 14.89
N ARG A 128 8.60 8.25 16.18
CA ARG A 128 7.82 8.80 17.30
C ARG A 128 7.53 10.29 17.15
N ARG A 129 8.50 11.07 16.66
CA ARG A 129 8.30 12.51 16.41
C ARG A 129 7.22 12.76 15.35
N SER A 130 7.07 11.90 14.33
CA SER A 130 5.95 12.00 13.38
C SER A 130 4.60 11.88 14.09
N PHE A 131 4.47 10.96 15.05
CA PHE A 131 3.25 10.82 15.84
C PHE A 131 3.01 12.01 16.77
N GLU A 132 4.05 12.54 17.38
CA GLU A 132 3.96 13.65 18.35
C GLU A 132 3.66 14.99 17.65
N GLN A 133 4.28 15.23 16.50
CA GLN A 133 4.34 16.55 15.87
C GLN A 133 3.48 16.68 14.62
N HIS A 134 3.18 15.57 13.94
CA HIS A 134 2.57 15.62 12.60
C HIS A 134 1.27 14.83 12.47
N ALA A 135 0.96 13.93 13.41
CA ALA A 135 -0.27 13.14 13.35
C ALA A 135 -1.51 14.01 13.60
N ARG A 136 -2.49 13.86 12.71
CA ARG A 136 -3.84 14.38 12.87
C ARG A 136 -4.72 13.32 13.52
N ARG A 137 -5.52 13.76 14.50
CA ARG A 137 -6.34 12.89 15.33
C ARG A 137 -7.78 13.34 15.32
N ASP A 138 -8.70 12.38 15.32
CA ASP A 138 -10.12 12.64 15.50
C ASP A 138 -10.45 12.95 16.98
N GLU A 139 -11.72 13.21 17.27
CA GLU A 139 -12.21 13.50 18.63
C GLU A 139 -11.94 12.36 19.63
N GLN A 140 -11.74 11.14 19.14
CA GLN A 140 -11.45 9.94 19.93
C GLN A 140 -9.93 9.72 20.09
N GLY A 141 -9.11 10.62 19.57
CA GLY A 141 -7.66 10.53 19.61
C GLY A 141 -7.06 9.56 18.59
N ARG A 142 -7.86 9.00 17.66
CA ARG A 142 -7.38 8.07 16.64
C ARG A 142 -6.67 8.83 15.55
N VAL A 143 -5.49 8.36 15.15
CA VAL A 143 -4.73 8.96 14.06
C VAL A 143 -5.39 8.60 12.73
N TYR A 144 -5.67 9.60 11.90
CA TYR A 144 -6.22 9.41 10.55
C TYR A 144 -5.29 9.89 9.43
N GLY A 145 -4.11 10.42 9.78
CA GLY A 145 -3.08 10.80 8.82
C GLY A 145 -1.99 11.68 9.44
N PHE A 146 -0.99 12.02 8.64
CA PHE A 146 0.19 12.79 9.05
C PHE A 146 0.44 13.95 8.08
N GLN A 147 0.78 15.12 8.61
CA GLN A 147 1.21 16.27 7.78
C GLN A 147 2.68 16.20 7.35
N GLY A 148 3.44 15.34 8.01
CA GLY A 148 4.87 15.17 7.82
C GLY A 148 5.27 13.81 8.36
N ILE A 149 6.27 13.21 7.72
CA ILE A 149 6.69 11.84 8.00
C ILE A 149 8.20 11.77 8.11
N HIS A 150 8.66 10.69 8.70
CA HIS A 150 10.07 10.38 8.75
C HIS A 150 10.48 9.52 7.54
N ILE A 151 11.56 9.90 6.85
CA ILE A 151 12.12 9.09 5.76
C ILE A 151 13.31 8.33 6.32
N ARG A 152 13.09 7.04 6.57
CA ARG A 152 14.05 6.13 7.20
C ARG A 152 15.15 5.73 6.23
N SER A 153 16.40 5.87 6.67
CA SER A 153 17.58 5.52 5.85
C SER A 153 18.40 4.38 6.44
N GLN A 154 18.15 4.04 7.71
CA GLN A 154 18.82 2.97 8.44
C GLN A 154 17.85 1.88 8.92
N PRO A 155 18.34 0.67 9.18
CA PRO A 155 19.66 0.17 8.75
C PRO A 155 19.71 -0.02 7.23
N VAL A 156 20.83 0.37 6.61
CA VAL A 156 21.06 0.12 5.17
C VAL A 156 21.12 -1.37 4.87
N ARG A 157 21.73 -2.15 5.77
CA ARG A 157 21.80 -3.62 5.72
C ARG A 157 21.17 -4.17 7.00
N PRO A 158 19.87 -4.52 6.99
CA PRO A 158 19.16 -4.95 8.19
C PRO A 158 19.69 -6.29 8.74
N LEU A 159 20.31 -7.11 7.89
CA LEU A 159 20.92 -8.38 8.28
C LEU A 159 22.45 -8.22 8.25
N SER A 160 23.09 -8.18 9.41
CA SER A 160 24.54 -8.01 9.55
C SER A 160 25.32 -9.32 9.40
N GLY A 161 24.70 -10.43 9.82
CA GLY A 161 25.23 -11.80 9.75
C GLY A 161 24.61 -12.64 8.62
N PRO A 162 25.20 -13.80 8.30
CA PRO A 162 24.67 -14.70 7.27
C PRO A 162 23.35 -15.32 7.72
N VAL A 163 22.26 -14.97 7.03
CA VAL A 163 20.95 -15.62 7.20
C VAL A 163 20.65 -16.45 5.95
N SER A 164 20.55 -17.77 6.09
CA SER A 164 20.37 -18.67 4.95
C SER A 164 18.90 -18.72 4.49
N ARG A 165 18.67 -18.48 3.20
CA ARG A 165 17.37 -18.60 2.53
C ARG A 165 16.90 -20.05 2.53
N ASN A 166 17.78 -20.99 2.22
CA ASN A 166 17.48 -22.42 2.24
C ASN A 166 17.11 -22.87 3.65
N ARG A 167 17.79 -22.34 4.68
CA ARG A 167 17.43 -22.63 6.07
C ARG A 167 16.03 -22.13 6.40
N LEU A 168 15.68 -20.89 6.03
CA LEU A 168 14.33 -20.35 6.17
C LEU A 168 13.31 -21.27 5.48
N LEU A 169 13.52 -21.58 4.19
CA LEU A 169 12.61 -22.42 3.41
C LEU A 169 12.40 -23.82 4.01
N ASN A 170 13.46 -24.44 4.53
CA ASN A 170 13.39 -25.77 5.15
C ASN A 170 12.64 -25.78 6.49
N LEU A 171 12.46 -24.62 7.13
CA LEU A 171 11.71 -24.50 8.38
C LEU A 171 10.24 -24.17 8.15
N LEU A 172 9.87 -23.62 6.99
CA LEU A 172 8.49 -23.26 6.69
C LEU A 172 7.59 -24.50 6.55
N PRO A 173 6.29 -24.35 6.89
CA PRO A 173 5.35 -25.46 6.74
C PRO A 173 5.17 -25.86 5.27
N PRO A 174 4.74 -27.10 4.98
CA PRO A 174 4.63 -27.63 3.62
C PRO A 174 3.65 -26.89 2.70
N ASP A 175 2.70 -26.14 3.27
CA ASP A 175 1.72 -25.35 2.53
C ASP A 175 2.20 -23.93 2.18
N ALA A 176 3.45 -23.58 2.55
CA ALA A 176 4.09 -22.34 2.14
C ALA A 176 4.15 -22.24 0.62
N ARG A 177 3.62 -21.15 0.07
CA ARG A 177 3.55 -20.95 -1.39
C ARG A 177 4.57 -19.91 -1.83
N ASN A 178 5.27 -20.22 -2.91
CA ASN A 178 6.10 -19.25 -3.60
C ASN A 178 5.22 -18.24 -4.35
N ARG A 179 5.49 -16.95 -4.18
CA ARG A 179 4.79 -15.84 -4.84
C ARG A 179 5.69 -15.14 -5.87
N GLY A 180 6.85 -15.72 -6.16
CA GLY A 180 7.82 -15.23 -7.13
C GLY A 180 8.62 -14.04 -6.63
N GLY A 181 8.89 -13.09 -7.52
CA GLY A 181 9.61 -11.85 -7.19
C GLY A 181 8.69 -10.76 -6.65
N ILE A 182 9.25 -9.62 -6.30
CA ILE A 182 8.51 -8.44 -5.84
C ILE A 182 8.38 -7.45 -6.99
N GLY A 183 7.16 -6.99 -7.26
CA GLY A 183 6.89 -5.85 -8.12
C GLY A 183 6.23 -4.71 -7.34
N PHE A 184 6.29 -3.49 -7.89
CA PHE A 184 5.56 -2.35 -7.34
C PHE A 184 4.41 -1.97 -8.26
N ARG A 185 3.24 -1.64 -7.69
CA ARG A 185 1.99 -1.41 -8.45
C ARG A 185 2.11 -0.37 -9.57
N ALA A 186 2.93 0.67 -9.38
CA ALA A 186 3.10 1.74 -10.34
C ALA A 186 4.20 1.49 -11.39
N GLN A 187 4.95 0.39 -11.30
CA GLN A 187 6.15 0.15 -12.12
C GLN A 187 6.15 -1.25 -12.75
N PRO A 188 6.24 -1.38 -14.09
CA PRO A 188 6.36 -2.67 -14.73
C PRO A 188 7.74 -3.29 -14.42
N GLY A 189 7.75 -4.57 -14.01
CA GLY A 189 8.98 -5.29 -13.72
C GLY A 189 8.94 -6.05 -12.41
N ILE A 190 10.12 -6.54 -12.02
CA ILE A 190 10.42 -7.24 -10.78
C ILE A 190 11.71 -6.68 -10.20
N VAL A 191 11.77 -6.51 -8.88
CA VAL A 191 12.99 -6.16 -8.15
C VAL A 191 14.01 -7.30 -8.30
N PRO A 192 15.21 -7.06 -8.85
CA PRO A 192 16.22 -8.09 -8.98
C PRO A 192 16.54 -8.76 -7.65
N SER A 193 16.79 -10.08 -7.69
CA SER A 193 17.15 -10.88 -6.51
C SER A 193 16.09 -10.88 -5.39
N SER A 194 14.87 -10.46 -5.69
CA SER A 194 13.78 -10.49 -4.74
C SER A 194 13.08 -11.85 -4.69
N PHE A 195 12.43 -12.12 -3.57
CA PHE A 195 11.57 -13.27 -3.39
C PHE A 195 10.38 -12.91 -2.52
N ALA A 196 9.30 -13.66 -2.68
CA ALA A 196 8.12 -13.61 -1.83
C ALA A 196 7.56 -15.02 -1.60
N LEU A 197 7.13 -15.27 -0.37
CA LEU A 197 6.53 -16.51 0.11
C LEU A 197 5.28 -16.16 0.92
N CYS A 198 4.25 -17.00 0.90
CA CYS A 198 3.10 -16.82 1.76
C CYS A 198 2.74 -18.09 2.53
N VAL A 199 2.38 -17.92 3.80
CA VAL A 199 1.77 -18.94 4.66
C VAL A 199 0.49 -18.35 5.23
N GLY A 200 -0.66 -18.87 4.80
CA GLY A 200 -1.94 -18.22 5.06
C GLY A 200 -1.93 -16.76 4.57
N ARG A 201 -2.11 -15.82 5.51
CA ARG A 201 -2.13 -14.36 5.25
C ARG A 201 -0.79 -13.68 5.44
N VAL A 202 0.20 -14.38 5.98
CA VAL A 202 1.53 -13.79 6.25
C VAL A 202 2.41 -13.98 5.03
N LEU A 203 2.90 -12.86 4.51
CA LEU A 203 3.88 -12.79 3.45
C LEU A 203 5.26 -12.58 4.08
N LEU A 204 6.20 -13.43 3.71
CA LEU A 204 7.62 -13.20 3.89
C LEU A 204 8.20 -12.77 2.55
N TYR A 205 8.92 -11.65 2.52
CA TYR A 205 9.49 -11.14 1.30
C TYR A 205 10.83 -10.47 1.55
N GLY A 206 11.63 -10.29 0.51
CA GLY A 206 12.88 -9.55 0.66
C GLY A 206 13.83 -9.76 -0.49
N LEU A 207 15.12 -9.64 -0.19
CA LEU A 207 16.22 -9.72 -1.15
C LEU A 207 17.18 -10.83 -0.71
N ALA A 208 17.66 -11.62 -1.67
CA ALA A 208 18.63 -12.68 -1.43
C ALA A 208 19.69 -12.69 -2.52
N ASP A 209 20.96 -12.77 -2.13
CA ASP A 209 22.06 -13.09 -3.04
C ASP A 209 22.40 -14.58 -2.90
N GLY A 210 21.89 -15.38 -3.85
CA GLY A 210 21.93 -16.84 -3.74
C GLY A 210 21.24 -17.33 -2.48
N ASP A 211 22.00 -17.93 -1.55
CA ASP A 211 21.49 -18.41 -0.28
C ASP A 211 21.52 -17.34 0.84
N SER A 212 22.22 -16.22 0.64
CA SER A 212 22.35 -15.19 1.69
C SER A 212 21.21 -14.19 1.61
N LEU A 213 20.37 -14.11 2.63
CA LEU A 213 19.36 -13.06 2.74
C LEU A 213 20.04 -11.72 3.05
N ALA A 214 19.66 -10.69 2.30
CA ALA A 214 20.05 -9.30 2.54
C ALA A 214 18.92 -8.50 3.22
N VAL A 215 17.67 -8.85 2.92
CA VAL A 215 16.46 -8.28 3.52
C VAL A 215 15.48 -9.42 3.76
N LEU A 216 14.85 -9.44 4.93
CA LEU A 216 13.70 -10.28 5.23
C LEU A 216 12.63 -9.42 5.91
N ALA A 217 11.49 -9.28 5.26
CA ALA A 217 10.39 -8.44 5.66
C ALA A 217 9.09 -9.23 5.75
N VAL A 218 8.17 -8.72 6.55
CA VAL A 218 6.89 -9.33 6.85
C VAL A 218 5.78 -8.40 6.37
N HIS A 219 4.77 -8.95 5.71
CA HIS A 219 3.51 -8.26 5.46
C HIS A 219 2.36 -9.19 5.82
N THR A 220 1.26 -8.65 6.30
CA THR A 220 0.06 -9.44 6.59
C THR A 220 -1.06 -8.90 5.72
N GLU A 221 -1.55 -9.73 4.81
CA GLU A 221 -2.67 -9.35 3.95
C GLU A 221 -3.93 -9.14 4.80
N PRO A 222 -4.77 -8.12 4.49
CA PRO A 222 -6.03 -7.89 5.20
C PRO A 222 -7.02 -9.05 5.01
N GLY A 223 -7.89 -9.30 5.99
CA GLY A 223 -8.83 -10.41 5.96
C GLY A 223 -9.39 -10.76 7.35
N PRO A 224 -10.34 -11.70 7.44
CA PRO A 224 -10.87 -12.17 8.72
C PRO A 224 -9.74 -12.73 9.59
N ALA A 225 -9.73 -12.37 10.89
CA ALA A 225 -8.71 -12.79 11.84
C ALA A 225 -8.61 -14.32 11.85
N ALA A 226 -7.53 -14.83 11.26
CA ALA A 226 -7.13 -16.22 11.36
C ALA A 226 -5.84 -16.22 12.17
N GLU A 227 -5.77 -17.05 13.20
CA GLU A 227 -4.54 -17.20 13.96
C GLU A 227 -3.42 -17.65 13.01
N PRO A 228 -2.20 -17.10 13.17
CA PRO A 228 -1.07 -17.57 12.41
C PRO A 228 -0.84 -19.05 12.72
N GLN A 229 -0.47 -19.84 11.71
CA GLN A 229 -0.23 -21.26 11.90
C GLN A 229 0.90 -21.47 12.93
N PRO A 230 0.72 -22.33 13.96
CA PRO A 230 1.74 -22.53 15.00
C PRO A 230 3.09 -22.99 14.44
N GLU A 231 3.09 -23.83 13.41
CA GLU A 231 4.31 -24.30 12.75
C GLU A 231 5.08 -23.15 12.08
N PHE A 232 4.37 -22.20 11.46
CA PHE A 232 4.96 -21.00 10.88
C PHE A 232 5.54 -20.07 11.96
N VAL A 233 4.81 -19.85 13.05
CA VAL A 233 5.29 -19.04 14.18
C VAL A 233 6.58 -19.65 14.75
N ALA A 234 6.60 -20.96 14.99
CA ALA A 234 7.77 -21.67 15.49
C ALA A 234 8.95 -21.61 14.51
N ALA A 235 8.68 -21.70 13.20
CA ALA A 235 9.70 -21.56 12.15
C ALA A 235 10.34 -20.17 12.16
N LEU A 236 9.52 -19.12 12.18
CA LEU A 236 9.98 -17.74 12.18
C LEU A 236 10.75 -17.41 13.47
N GLU A 237 10.21 -17.79 14.63
CA GLU A 237 10.90 -17.65 15.91
C GLU A 237 12.27 -18.35 15.91
N ARG A 238 12.35 -19.56 15.34
CA ARG A 238 13.61 -20.29 15.23
C ARG A 238 14.62 -19.57 14.35
N VAL A 239 14.22 -19.06 13.19
CA VAL A 239 15.09 -18.25 12.32
C VAL A 239 15.58 -17.02 13.06
N MET A 240 14.69 -16.32 13.77
CA MET A 240 15.07 -15.14 14.54
C MET A 240 16.08 -15.47 15.65
N ARG A 241 15.90 -16.59 16.37
CA ARG A 241 16.85 -17.01 17.41
C ARG A 241 18.19 -17.47 16.82
N GLU A 242 18.18 -18.27 15.76
CA GLU A 242 19.40 -18.83 15.14
C GLU A 242 20.29 -17.72 14.55
N ALA A 243 19.70 -16.62 14.08
CA ALA A 243 20.40 -15.50 13.45
C ALA A 243 20.45 -14.22 14.30
N ASP A 244 20.04 -14.27 15.57
CA ASP A 244 19.98 -13.14 16.50
C ASP A 244 19.26 -11.91 15.92
N LEU A 245 18.01 -12.12 15.48
CA LEU A 245 17.17 -11.12 14.82
C LEU A 245 16.01 -10.66 15.72
N LEU A 246 15.62 -9.41 15.53
CA LEU A 246 14.42 -8.79 16.06
C LEU A 246 13.48 -8.44 14.91
N LEU A 247 12.17 -8.51 15.13
CA LEU A 247 11.20 -8.00 14.18
C LEU A 247 10.86 -6.55 14.55
N VAL A 248 10.99 -5.63 13.60
CA VAL A 248 10.72 -4.21 13.81
C VAL A 248 9.51 -3.80 12.97
N ASP A 249 8.47 -3.29 13.61
CA ASP A 249 7.34 -2.60 12.95
C ASP A 249 7.58 -1.10 13.08
N TRP A 250 8.05 -0.50 11.99
CA TRP A 250 8.41 0.92 11.96
C TRP A 250 7.18 1.80 12.11
N CYS A 251 6.06 1.44 11.46
CA CYS A 251 4.82 2.19 11.52
C CYS A 251 4.20 2.18 12.93
N ARG A 252 4.36 1.10 13.70
CA ARG A 252 3.85 1.01 15.08
C ARG A 252 4.88 1.36 16.15
N VAL A 253 6.09 1.71 15.74
CA VAL A 253 7.21 1.99 16.63
C VAL A 253 7.46 0.83 17.62
N ALA A 254 7.46 -0.40 17.10
CA ALA A 254 7.54 -1.61 17.90
C ALA A 254 8.77 -2.45 17.54
N VAL A 255 9.36 -3.06 18.57
CA VAL A 255 10.40 -4.08 18.46
C VAL A 255 9.86 -5.34 19.12
N VAL A 256 9.90 -6.43 18.38
CA VAL A 256 9.30 -7.71 18.76
C VAL A 256 10.42 -8.74 18.85
N ALA A 257 10.61 -9.25 20.06
CA ALA A 257 11.54 -10.33 20.33
C ALA A 257 11.03 -11.66 19.73
N PRO A 258 11.93 -12.65 19.49
CA PRO A 258 11.53 -13.94 18.90
C PRO A 258 10.36 -14.61 19.63
N ALA A 259 10.37 -14.60 20.96
CA ALA A 259 9.32 -15.23 21.78
C ALA A 259 7.95 -14.56 21.69
N SER A 260 7.86 -13.35 21.14
CA SER A 260 6.62 -12.56 21.03
C SER A 260 6.11 -12.44 19.59
N VAL A 261 6.75 -13.12 18.63
CA VAL A 261 6.39 -12.99 17.22
C VAL A 261 5.01 -13.55 16.91
N GLY A 262 4.59 -14.62 17.60
CA GLY A 262 3.25 -15.18 17.46
C GLY A 262 2.14 -14.21 17.89
N ASP A 263 2.31 -13.59 19.06
CA ASP A 263 1.38 -12.59 19.59
C ASP A 263 1.27 -11.38 18.64
N TYR A 264 2.42 -10.91 18.14
CA TYR A 264 2.46 -9.84 17.16
C TYR A 264 1.67 -10.17 15.90
N LEU A 265 1.94 -11.32 15.27
CA LEU A 265 1.27 -11.74 14.03
C LEU A 265 -0.24 -11.88 14.22
N THR A 266 -0.67 -12.37 15.39
CA THR A 266 -2.08 -12.48 15.77
C THR A 266 -2.74 -11.09 15.87
N ALA A 267 -2.08 -10.14 16.55
CA ALA A 267 -2.58 -8.79 16.70
C ALA A 267 -2.65 -8.02 15.37
N THR A 268 -1.66 -8.18 14.49
CA THR A 268 -1.64 -7.49 13.19
C THR A 268 -2.60 -8.09 12.17
N GLY A 269 -2.94 -9.37 12.30
CA GLY A 269 -3.96 -10.02 11.46
C GLY A 269 -5.39 -9.53 11.72
N ALA A 270 -5.66 -8.97 12.90
CA ALA A 270 -6.98 -8.49 13.31
C ALA A 270 -7.25 -7.02 12.93
N ILE A 271 -6.20 -6.22 12.71
CA ILE A 271 -6.31 -4.78 12.45
C ILE A 271 -5.95 -4.53 10.98
N GLY A 272 -6.96 -4.31 10.13
CA GLY A 272 -6.73 -3.70 8.82
C GLY A 272 -6.03 -2.37 9.03
N ARG A 273 -4.91 -2.13 8.34
CA ARG A 273 -4.21 -0.84 8.40
C ARG A 273 -5.21 0.25 7.94
N SER A 274 -5.65 1.07 8.90
CA SER A 274 -6.45 2.28 8.67
C SER A 274 -5.56 3.41 8.19
#